data_AF-A0A1G3UN36-F1
#
_entry.id   AF-A0A1G3UN36-F1
#
_cell.length_a   1.000
_cell.length_b   1.000
_cell.length_c   1.000
_cell.angle_alpha   90.00
_cell.angle_beta   90.00
_cell.angle_gamma   90.00
#
_symmetry.space_group_name_H-M   'P 1'
#
loop_
_entity.id
_entity.type
_entity.pdbx_description
1 polymer ?
#
loop_
_entity_poly.entity_id
_entity_poly.type
_entity_poly.pdbx_seq_one_letter_code
_entity_poly.pdbx_strand_id
1 'polypeptide(L)'
;MTEKSEKKNAIETVKAYLQVPKHALSITAAAVLVVICVIIYFHFYRYGHPSRGQFVGPNVCKRCHEKQYASWKKTRMANSFDVLRPGEKAQEKRIAELDPDKDYTHDEICLRCHTTGYGLVGGFVSIEQTPEMAGVTCEACHGHGGTFVGTVMDLKNPTFTTSDARKAGLVYPPTENVCRMCHNSHSPFVGMNYKFNYKERVKLGTHEHYRLKYEHGPR
;
A
#
# COMPACT_ATOMS: atom_id res chain seq x y z
N MET A 1 26.96 80.39 -5.91
CA MET A 1 27.48 79.12 -6.46
C MET A 1 26.99 77.88 -5.67
N THR A 2 25.83 77.92 -5.00
CA THR A 2 25.50 76.92 -3.96
C THR A 2 24.33 75.99 -4.31
N GLU A 3 23.27 76.48 -4.97
CA GLU A 3 22.07 75.65 -5.22
C GLU A 3 22.26 74.52 -6.25
N LYS A 4 23.06 74.75 -7.29
CA LYS A 4 23.32 73.75 -8.34
C LYS A 4 24.20 72.59 -7.85
N SER A 5 25.06 72.87 -6.87
CA SER A 5 25.93 71.89 -6.21
C SER A 5 25.13 70.96 -5.30
N GLU A 6 24.21 71.53 -4.51
CA GLU A 6 23.34 70.77 -3.61
C GLU A 6 22.38 69.86 -4.36
N LYS A 7 21.74 70.36 -5.44
CA LYS A 7 20.88 69.53 -6.29
C LYS A 7 21.65 68.38 -6.95
N LYS A 8 22.90 68.61 -7.39
CA LYS A 8 23.73 67.56 -7.98
C LYS A 8 24.11 66.49 -6.95
N ASN A 9 24.51 66.89 -5.74
CA ASN A 9 24.82 65.96 -4.65
C ASN A 9 23.59 65.16 -4.21
N ALA A 10 22.41 65.79 -4.11
CA ALA A 10 21.17 65.09 -3.78
C ALA A 10 20.81 64.04 -4.85
N ILE A 11 20.96 64.38 -6.14
CA ILE A 11 20.71 63.46 -7.26
C ILE A 11 21.72 62.31 -7.29
N GLU A 12 23.00 62.57 -7.01
CA GLU A 12 24.03 61.52 -6.94
C GLU A 12 23.82 60.60 -5.73
N THR A 13 23.39 61.14 -4.59
CA THR A 13 23.07 60.35 -3.39
C THR A 13 21.87 59.44 -3.61
N VAL A 14 20.83 59.93 -4.28
CA VAL A 14 19.65 59.12 -4.64
C VAL A 14 20.02 58.03 -5.67
N LYS A 15 20.91 58.32 -6.63
CA LYS A 15 21.41 57.31 -7.57
C LYS A 15 22.22 56.22 -6.88
N ALA A 16 23.00 56.54 -5.85
CA ALA A 16 23.72 55.55 -5.06
C ALA A 16 22.77 54.66 -4.23
N TYR A 17 21.70 55.23 -3.69
CA TYR A 17 20.67 54.48 -2.94
C TYR A 17 19.80 53.57 -3.82
N LEU A 18 19.65 53.92 -5.12
CA LEU A 18 18.87 53.14 -6.09
C LEU A 18 19.70 52.10 -6.87
N GLN A 19 21.00 51.98 -6.60
CA GLN A 19 21.84 50.92 -7.15
C GLN A 19 21.59 49.60 -6.40
N VAL A 20 20.40 49.04 -6.57
CA VAL A 20 20.14 47.65 -6.21
C VAL A 20 21.11 46.80 -7.03
N PRO A 21 21.97 45.97 -6.41
CA PRO A 21 22.91 45.14 -7.15
C PRO A 21 22.14 44.35 -8.20
N LYS A 22 22.64 44.28 -9.44
CA LYS A 22 21.95 43.62 -10.56
C LYS A 22 21.52 42.18 -10.23
N HIS A 23 22.23 41.55 -9.30
CA HIS A 23 21.97 40.18 -8.83
C HIS A 23 21.14 40.11 -7.55
N ALA A 24 20.89 41.22 -6.83
CA ALA A 24 20.12 41.21 -5.59
C ALA A 24 18.68 40.75 -5.83
N LEU A 25 18.06 41.16 -6.94
CA LEU A 25 16.72 40.69 -7.32
C LEU A 25 16.70 39.19 -7.66
N SER A 26 17.76 38.70 -8.30
CA SER A 26 17.91 37.27 -8.63
C SER A 26 18.17 36.42 -7.40
N ILE A 27 18.98 36.90 -6.46
CA ILE A 27 19.29 36.23 -5.20
C ILE A 27 18.06 36.15 -4.30
N THR A 28 17.30 37.25 -4.17
CA THR A 28 16.06 37.25 -3.39
C THR A 28 15.00 36.35 -4.02
N ALA A 29 14.85 36.36 -5.35
CA ALA A 29 13.94 35.46 -6.05
C ALA A 29 14.32 33.98 -5.85
N ALA A 30 15.61 33.63 -5.93
CA ALA A 30 16.08 32.26 -5.69
C ALA A 30 15.85 31.82 -4.24
N ALA A 31 16.14 32.69 -3.26
CA ALA A 31 15.90 32.39 -1.85
C ALA A 31 14.41 32.18 -1.55
N VAL A 32 13.53 33.01 -2.11
CA VAL A 32 12.07 32.84 -2.00
C VAL A 32 11.63 31.53 -2.64
N LEU A 33 12.17 31.17 -3.80
CA LEU A 33 11.84 29.92 -4.49
C LEU A 33 12.27 28.69 -3.66
N VAL A 34 13.47 28.71 -3.08
CA VAL A 34 13.94 27.65 -2.18
C VAL A 34 13.05 27.53 -0.95
N VAL A 35 12.68 28.65 -0.31
CA VAL A 35 11.76 28.64 0.84
C VAL A 35 10.39 28.09 0.45
N ILE A 36 9.84 28.47 -0.71
CA ILE A 36 8.60 27.91 -1.25
C ILE A 36 8.75 26.40 -1.50
N CYS A 37 9.83 25.95 -2.13
CA CYS A 37 10.10 24.52 -2.35
C CYS A 37 10.24 23.74 -1.04
N VAL A 38 10.84 24.33 0.00
CA VAL A 38 10.95 23.74 1.33
C VAL A 38 9.60 23.70 2.03
N ILE A 39 8.78 24.75 1.93
CA ILE A 39 7.41 24.79 2.46
C ILE A 39 6.54 23.75 1.74
N ILE A 40 6.64 23.66 0.41
CA ILE A 40 5.99 22.63 -0.40
C ILE A 40 6.47 21.25 0.05
N TYR A 41 7.78 21.02 0.13
CA TYR A 41 8.36 19.76 0.59
C TYR A 41 7.82 19.38 1.97
N PHE A 42 7.81 20.29 2.94
CA PHE A 42 7.26 20.03 4.27
C PHE A 42 5.74 19.90 4.29
N HIS A 43 4.99 20.61 3.44
CA HIS A 43 3.55 20.41 3.30
C HIS A 43 3.28 19.01 2.74
N PHE A 44 3.91 18.63 1.62
CA PHE A 44 3.77 17.30 1.01
C PHE A 44 4.28 16.18 1.93
N TYR A 45 5.35 16.39 2.71
CA TYR A 45 5.83 15.42 3.72
C TYR A 45 4.97 15.35 4.98
N ARG A 46 4.31 16.44 5.39
CA ARG A 46 3.29 16.41 6.47
C ARG A 46 1.98 15.81 5.99
N TYR A 47 1.74 15.79 4.67
CA TYR A 47 0.82 14.88 3.99
C TYR A 47 1.47 13.53 3.66
N GLY A 48 2.40 13.05 4.50
CA GLY A 48 2.56 11.62 4.72
C GLY A 48 1.16 11.07 4.98
N HIS A 49 0.59 10.46 3.96
CA HIS A 49 -0.84 10.18 3.88
C HIS A 49 -1.24 9.39 5.12
N PRO A 50 -2.13 9.91 5.98
CA PRO A 50 -2.96 9.04 6.79
C PRO A 50 -3.94 8.38 5.84
N SER A 51 -3.46 7.55 4.90
CA SER A 51 -4.33 6.66 4.17
C SER A 51 -4.84 5.71 5.24
N ARG A 52 -6.01 6.05 5.78
CA ARG A 52 -6.76 5.15 6.64
C ARG A 52 -6.88 3.79 5.93
N GLY A 53 -6.87 3.72 4.60
CA GLY A 53 -6.83 2.47 3.81
C GLY A 53 -5.47 1.89 3.43
N GLN A 54 -4.40 2.02 4.22
CA GLN A 54 -3.15 1.28 3.96
C GLN A 54 -3.22 -0.18 4.43
N PHE A 55 -2.45 -1.04 3.77
CA PHE A 55 -2.18 -2.37 4.28
C PHE A 55 -1.24 -2.29 5.50
N VAL A 56 -1.40 -3.20 6.46
CA VAL A 56 -0.59 -3.28 7.69
C VAL A 56 0.18 -4.58 7.82
N GLY A 57 -0.11 -5.54 6.95
CA GLY A 57 0.54 -6.83 6.87
C GLY A 57 0.02 -7.86 7.87
N PRO A 58 0.21 -9.16 7.57
CA PRO A 58 -0.41 -10.25 8.32
C PRO A 58 0.16 -10.38 9.74
N ASN A 59 1.36 -9.86 10.01
CA ASN A 59 1.98 -9.88 11.33
C ASN A 59 1.23 -9.00 12.33
N VAL A 60 0.55 -7.94 11.88
CA VAL A 60 -0.30 -7.12 12.74
C VAL A 60 -1.55 -7.92 13.13
N CYS A 61 -2.16 -8.63 12.18
CA CYS A 61 -3.30 -9.53 12.42
C CYS A 61 -2.95 -10.67 13.38
N LYS A 62 -1.74 -11.24 13.25
CA LYS A 62 -1.22 -12.33 14.11
C LYS A 62 -1.30 -12.02 15.60
N ARG A 63 -1.11 -10.75 16.00
CA ARG A 63 -1.09 -10.34 17.41
C ARG A 63 -2.38 -10.70 18.15
N CYS A 64 -3.52 -10.68 17.46
CA CYS A 64 -4.83 -11.04 18.02
C CYS A 64 -5.35 -12.39 17.47
N HIS A 65 -4.94 -12.78 16.26
CA HIS A 65 -5.43 -13.96 15.53
C HIS A 65 -4.33 -14.97 15.24
N GLU A 66 -3.57 -15.36 16.27
CA GLU A 66 -2.41 -16.25 16.13
C GLU A 66 -2.76 -17.60 15.50
N LYS A 67 -3.86 -18.23 15.92
CA LYS A 67 -4.27 -19.56 15.41
C LYS A 67 -4.66 -19.48 13.93
N GLN A 68 -5.43 -18.46 13.54
CA GLN A 68 -5.80 -18.20 12.16
C GLN A 68 -4.56 -17.91 11.32
N TYR A 69 -3.62 -17.10 11.81
CA TYR A 69 -2.35 -16.83 11.14
C TYR A 69 -1.56 -18.13 10.92
N ALA A 70 -1.44 -18.98 11.94
CA ALA A 70 -0.72 -20.24 11.86
C ALA A 70 -1.35 -21.24 10.88
N SER A 71 -2.68 -21.25 10.79
CA SER A 71 -3.40 -22.03 9.76
C SER A 71 -3.21 -21.42 8.37
N TRP A 72 -3.42 -20.11 8.22
CA TRP A 72 -3.24 -19.36 6.98
C TRP A 72 -1.85 -19.58 6.38
N LYS A 73 -0.78 -19.51 7.19
CA LYS A 73 0.61 -19.63 6.71
C LYS A 73 0.90 -20.96 6.00
N LYS A 74 0.09 -22.00 6.25
CA LYS A 74 0.20 -23.33 5.61
C LYS A 74 -0.60 -23.44 4.30
N THR A 75 -1.41 -22.44 3.98
CA THR A 75 -2.27 -22.46 2.78
C THR A 75 -1.47 -22.15 1.53
N ARG A 76 -2.03 -22.54 0.37
CA ARG A 76 -1.48 -22.16 -0.94
C ARG A 76 -1.53 -20.64 -1.17
N MET A 77 -2.48 -19.94 -0.57
CA MET A 77 -2.61 -18.48 -0.65
C MET A 77 -1.43 -17.79 0.03
N ALA A 78 -1.05 -18.21 1.24
CA ALA A 78 0.07 -17.62 1.95
C ALA A 78 1.42 -17.84 1.25
N ASN A 79 1.55 -18.92 0.49
CA ASN A 79 2.77 -19.30 -0.22
C ASN A 79 2.62 -19.09 -1.75
N SER A 80 1.66 -18.27 -2.18
CA SER A 80 1.39 -18.12 -3.61
C SER A 80 2.56 -17.46 -4.35
N PHE A 81 3.30 -16.55 -3.71
CA PHE A 81 4.47 -15.90 -4.33
C PHE A 81 5.55 -16.89 -4.76
N ASP A 82 5.75 -17.98 -4.03
CA ASP A 82 6.87 -18.89 -4.28
C ASP A 82 6.81 -19.53 -5.66
N VAL A 83 5.60 -19.78 -6.19
CA VAL A 83 5.45 -20.39 -7.52
C VAL A 83 5.92 -19.49 -8.67
N LEU A 84 6.18 -18.22 -8.40
CA LEU A 84 6.72 -17.27 -9.38
C LEU A 84 8.22 -17.43 -9.61
N ARG A 85 8.93 -18.09 -8.70
CA ARG A 85 10.39 -18.29 -8.81
C ARG A 85 10.73 -19.21 -9.99
N PRO A 86 11.94 -19.08 -10.58
CA PRO A 86 12.46 -20.04 -11.56
C PRO A 86 12.41 -21.48 -11.04
N GLY A 87 12.07 -22.43 -11.92
CA GLY A 87 12.01 -23.87 -11.61
C GLY A 87 10.76 -24.32 -10.85
N GLU A 88 10.07 -23.42 -10.14
CA GLU A 88 8.85 -23.76 -9.41
C GLU A 88 7.69 -24.06 -10.35
N LYS A 89 6.93 -25.12 -10.07
CA LYS A 89 5.74 -25.52 -10.86
C LYS A 89 6.02 -25.64 -12.36
N ALA A 90 7.19 -26.15 -12.72
CA ALA A 90 7.67 -26.19 -14.10
C ALA A 90 6.73 -26.93 -15.07
N GLN A 91 6.10 -28.03 -14.63
CA GLN A 91 5.15 -28.75 -15.48
C GLN A 91 3.89 -27.91 -15.74
N GLU A 92 3.31 -27.31 -14.71
CA GLU A 92 2.14 -26.46 -14.84
C GLU A 92 2.43 -25.22 -15.69
N LYS A 93 3.60 -24.58 -15.50
CA LYS A 93 4.05 -23.44 -16.32
C LYS A 93 4.13 -23.83 -17.80
N ARG A 94 4.73 -24.97 -18.15
CA ARG A 94 4.78 -25.45 -19.53
C ARG A 94 3.40 -25.69 -20.13
N ILE A 95 2.47 -26.26 -19.37
CA ILE A 95 1.07 -26.47 -19.82
C ILE A 95 0.38 -25.13 -20.11
N ALA A 96 0.70 -24.09 -19.34
CA ALA A 96 0.20 -22.73 -19.52
C ALA A 96 1.05 -21.89 -20.51
N GLU A 97 1.94 -22.51 -21.28
CA GLU A 97 2.83 -21.84 -22.26
C GLU A 97 3.74 -20.76 -21.63
N LEU A 98 4.10 -20.94 -20.35
CA LEU A 98 5.05 -20.12 -19.61
C LEU A 98 6.43 -20.79 -19.57
N ASP A 99 7.49 -19.97 -19.54
CA ASP A 99 8.86 -20.43 -19.38
C ASP A 99 9.08 -20.86 -17.92
N PRO A 100 9.37 -22.15 -17.64
CA PRO A 100 9.57 -22.61 -16.26
C PRO A 100 10.78 -21.99 -15.58
N ASP A 101 11.79 -21.54 -16.32
CA ASP A 101 13.06 -21.03 -15.79
C ASP A 101 13.10 -19.50 -15.73
N LYS A 102 12.10 -18.82 -16.31
CA LYS A 102 11.94 -17.37 -16.16
C LYS A 102 11.58 -17.00 -14.71
N ASP A 103 12.19 -15.92 -14.25
CA ASP A 103 11.81 -15.27 -13.00
C ASP A 103 10.56 -14.38 -13.19
N TYR A 104 9.46 -14.76 -12.55
CA TYR A 104 8.22 -13.98 -12.52
C TYR A 104 8.04 -13.19 -11.22
N THR A 105 9.02 -13.19 -10.29
CA THR A 105 8.87 -12.47 -9.01
C THR A 105 8.88 -10.95 -9.15
N HIS A 106 9.13 -10.45 -10.35
CA HIS A 106 9.10 -9.03 -10.72
C HIS A 106 8.04 -8.74 -11.81
N ASP A 107 7.26 -9.74 -12.21
CA ASP A 107 6.26 -9.60 -13.26
C ASP A 107 4.97 -9.01 -12.68
N GLU A 108 4.68 -7.74 -13.02
CA GLU A 108 3.53 -7.01 -12.48
C GLU A 108 2.18 -7.69 -12.72
N ILE A 109 2.05 -8.48 -13.79
CA ILE A 109 0.82 -9.21 -14.11
C ILE A 109 0.63 -10.32 -13.07
N CYS A 110 1.71 -11.02 -12.73
CA CYS A 110 1.71 -12.08 -11.72
C CYS A 110 1.56 -11.51 -10.30
N LEU A 111 2.26 -10.42 -9.98
CA LEU A 111 2.31 -9.84 -8.63
C LEU A 111 0.94 -9.40 -8.12
N ARG A 112 0.03 -8.95 -8.99
CA ARG A 112 -1.35 -8.58 -8.63
C ARG A 112 -2.14 -9.70 -7.94
N CYS A 113 -1.83 -10.97 -8.25
CA CYS A 113 -2.53 -12.13 -7.70
C CYS A 113 -1.69 -12.94 -6.70
N HIS A 114 -0.36 -12.81 -6.75
CA HIS A 114 0.58 -13.60 -5.96
C HIS A 114 1.20 -12.82 -4.80
N THR A 115 0.73 -11.60 -4.56
CA THR A 115 1.10 -10.76 -3.42
C THR A 115 -0.13 -10.05 -2.87
N THR A 116 0.03 -9.35 -1.76
CA THR A 116 -1.03 -8.51 -1.20
C THR A 116 -0.73 -7.04 -1.45
N GLY A 117 -1.68 -6.34 -2.07
CA GLY A 117 -1.62 -4.89 -2.20
C GLY A 117 -0.57 -4.36 -3.18
N TYR A 118 -0.16 -5.14 -4.20
CA TYR A 118 0.76 -4.65 -5.22
C TYR A 118 0.30 -3.32 -5.82
N GLY A 119 1.17 -2.31 -5.81
CA GLY A 119 0.86 -0.96 -6.30
C GLY A 119 -0.06 -0.14 -5.40
N LEU A 120 -0.42 -0.63 -4.21
CA LEU A 120 -1.26 0.06 -3.21
C LEU A 120 -0.44 0.44 -1.98
N VAL A 121 -0.90 1.48 -1.26
CA VAL A 121 -0.18 2.02 -0.10
C VAL A 121 -0.09 0.97 1.02
N GLY A 122 1.14 0.73 1.49
CA GLY A 122 1.45 -0.28 2.50
C GLY A 122 1.46 -1.73 1.98
N GLY A 123 1.16 -1.95 0.69
CA GLY A 123 1.16 -3.27 0.08
C GLY A 123 2.55 -3.74 -0.37
N PHE A 124 2.58 -4.82 -1.15
CA PHE A 124 3.82 -5.40 -1.66
C PHE A 124 4.55 -4.45 -2.62
N VAL A 125 5.83 -4.21 -2.33
CA VAL A 125 6.76 -3.46 -3.18
C VAL A 125 7.76 -4.40 -3.85
N SER A 126 8.46 -5.21 -3.05
CA SER A 126 9.44 -6.21 -3.49
C SER A 126 9.67 -7.21 -2.36
N ILE A 127 10.31 -8.34 -2.67
CA ILE A 127 10.62 -9.34 -1.65
C ILE A 127 11.65 -8.81 -0.63
N GLU A 128 12.50 -7.86 -1.02
CA GLU A 128 13.50 -7.22 -0.16
C GLU A 128 12.88 -6.20 0.79
N GLN A 129 11.86 -5.45 0.33
CA GLN A 129 11.28 -4.34 1.10
C GLN A 129 10.09 -4.77 1.97
N THR A 130 9.23 -5.64 1.45
CA THR A 130 7.97 -6.05 2.09
C THR A 130 7.76 -7.57 2.02
N PRO A 131 8.70 -8.38 2.54
CA PRO A 131 8.63 -9.84 2.42
C PRO A 131 7.37 -10.45 3.06
N GLU A 132 6.80 -9.81 4.07
CA GLU A 132 5.55 -10.22 4.73
C GLU A 132 4.31 -10.08 3.86
N MET A 133 4.38 -9.26 2.79
CA MET A 133 3.31 -9.05 1.82
C MET A 133 3.43 -9.99 0.61
N ALA A 134 4.47 -10.82 0.56
CA ALA A 134 4.59 -11.90 -0.40
C ALA A 134 3.50 -12.95 -0.12
N GLY A 135 2.72 -13.29 -1.15
CA GLY A 135 1.55 -14.15 -1.03
C GLY A 135 0.24 -13.39 -0.81
N VAL A 136 -0.87 -14.12 -0.89
CA VAL A 136 -2.21 -13.63 -0.57
C VAL A 136 -2.44 -13.73 0.93
N THR A 137 -2.42 -12.57 1.60
CA THR A 137 -2.50 -12.42 3.06
C THR A 137 -3.93 -12.12 3.53
N CYS A 138 -4.10 -11.88 4.83
CA CYS A 138 -5.39 -11.60 5.47
C CYS A 138 -6.17 -10.48 4.76
N GLU A 139 -5.47 -9.41 4.40
CA GLU A 139 -6.07 -8.17 3.90
C GLU A 139 -6.57 -8.28 2.46
N ALA A 140 -6.09 -9.27 1.70
CA ALA A 140 -6.61 -9.57 0.35
C ALA A 140 -8.07 -10.04 0.37
N CYS A 141 -8.56 -10.57 1.50
CA CYS A 141 -9.95 -10.98 1.66
C CYS A 141 -10.72 -10.12 2.68
N HIS A 142 -10.04 -9.63 3.71
CA HIS A 142 -10.65 -8.93 4.84
C HIS A 142 -10.57 -7.40 4.78
N GLY A 143 -9.97 -6.84 3.73
CA GLY A 143 -9.79 -5.40 3.56
C GLY A 143 -8.55 -4.86 4.26
N HIS A 144 -8.27 -3.59 4.00
CA HIS A 144 -7.06 -2.87 4.44
C HIS A 144 -7.08 -2.64 5.95
N GLY A 145 -6.14 -3.24 6.69
CA GLY A 145 -6.13 -3.20 8.15
C GLY A 145 -5.86 -1.83 8.75
N GLY A 146 -5.32 -0.87 7.98
CA GLY A 146 -5.06 0.48 8.46
C GLY A 146 -6.31 1.24 8.92
N THR A 147 -7.51 0.82 8.49
CA THR A 147 -8.74 1.55 8.85
C THR A 147 -9.38 1.04 10.13
N PHE A 148 -9.17 -0.24 10.48
CA PHE A 148 -9.87 -0.90 11.59
C PHE A 148 -8.92 -1.44 12.66
N VAL A 149 -7.65 -1.75 12.37
CA VAL A 149 -6.69 -2.21 13.38
C VAL A 149 -6.08 -1.03 14.13
N GLY A 150 -6.14 -1.08 15.47
CA GLY A 150 -5.66 -0.02 16.35
C GLY A 150 -6.56 1.22 16.39
N THR A 151 -7.66 1.22 15.63
CA THR A 151 -8.67 2.29 15.62
C THR A 151 -9.97 1.81 16.27
N VAL A 152 -10.62 0.82 15.64
CA VAL A 152 -11.85 0.18 16.13
C VAL A 152 -11.51 -1.13 16.84
N MET A 153 -10.57 -1.89 16.30
CA MET A 153 -10.05 -3.12 16.91
C MET A 153 -8.82 -2.82 17.75
N ASP A 154 -8.98 -2.84 19.08
CA ASP A 154 -7.87 -2.68 20.02
C ASP A 154 -7.82 -3.88 20.98
N LEU A 155 -6.63 -4.44 21.14
CA LEU A 155 -6.39 -5.51 22.11
C LEU A 155 -6.56 -5.01 23.55
N LYS A 156 -6.28 -3.74 23.83
CA LYS A 156 -6.46 -3.11 25.14
C LYS A 156 -7.93 -2.84 25.45
N ASN A 157 -8.75 -2.64 24.42
CA ASN A 157 -10.19 -2.39 24.55
C ASN A 157 -11.00 -3.24 23.56
N PRO A 158 -11.14 -4.55 23.81
CA PRO A 158 -11.76 -5.48 22.87
C PRO A 158 -13.30 -5.46 22.94
N THR A 159 -13.92 -4.29 23.06
CA THR A 159 -15.39 -4.13 23.20
C THR A 159 -16.09 -3.72 21.91
N PHE A 160 -15.41 -3.79 20.76
CA PHE A 160 -15.98 -3.42 19.48
C PHE A 160 -16.93 -4.49 18.93
N THR A 161 -17.85 -4.09 18.05
CA THR A 161 -18.68 -5.03 17.30
C THR A 161 -18.17 -5.21 15.86
N THR A 162 -18.49 -6.35 15.24
CA THR A 162 -18.22 -6.61 13.83
C THR A 162 -18.89 -5.55 12.94
N SER A 163 -20.03 -5.00 13.37
CA SER A 163 -20.70 -3.90 12.67
C SER A 163 -19.81 -2.64 12.64
N ASP A 164 -19.19 -2.28 13.76
CA ASP A 164 -18.29 -1.13 13.83
C ASP A 164 -17.02 -1.34 13.00
N ALA A 165 -16.45 -2.54 13.05
CA ALA A 165 -15.33 -2.91 12.21
C ALA A 165 -15.67 -2.87 10.71
N ARG A 166 -16.87 -3.35 10.32
CA ARG A 166 -17.36 -3.27 8.93
C ARG A 166 -17.53 -1.83 8.47
N LYS A 167 -18.06 -0.94 9.32
CA LYS A 167 -18.15 0.51 9.02
C LYS A 167 -16.77 1.13 8.81
N ALA A 168 -15.76 0.64 9.52
CA ALA A 168 -14.38 1.04 9.30
C ALA A 168 -13.74 0.39 8.05
N GLY A 169 -14.36 -0.59 7.41
CA GLY A 169 -13.87 -1.19 6.15
C GLY A 169 -13.42 -2.64 6.27
N LEU A 170 -13.66 -3.31 7.40
CA LEU A 170 -13.49 -4.76 7.49
C LEU A 170 -14.46 -5.47 6.54
N VAL A 171 -13.93 -6.39 5.74
CA VAL A 171 -14.73 -7.32 4.95
C VAL A 171 -14.87 -8.64 5.71
N TYR A 172 -16.04 -8.88 6.30
CA TYR A 172 -16.33 -10.13 7.00
C TYR A 172 -17.83 -10.44 6.99
N PRO A 173 -18.30 -11.64 6.60
CA PRO A 173 -17.50 -12.64 5.89
C PRO A 173 -17.06 -12.12 4.52
N PRO A 174 -15.89 -12.56 4.00
CA PRO A 174 -15.52 -12.34 2.61
C PRO A 174 -16.61 -12.85 1.66
N THR A 175 -16.85 -12.12 0.58
CA THR A 175 -17.78 -12.53 -0.48
C THR A 175 -17.02 -13.10 -1.68
N GLU A 176 -17.72 -13.76 -2.60
CA GLU A 176 -17.12 -14.30 -3.83
C GLU A 176 -16.32 -13.26 -4.63
N ASN A 177 -16.70 -11.99 -4.55
CA ASN A 177 -16.05 -10.90 -5.29
C ASN A 177 -14.56 -10.79 -4.97
N VAL A 178 -14.16 -10.94 -3.70
CA VAL A 178 -12.74 -10.85 -3.32
C VAL A 178 -11.93 -12.02 -3.89
N CYS A 179 -12.55 -13.20 -4.02
CA CYS A 179 -11.89 -14.37 -4.60
C CYS A 179 -11.69 -14.19 -6.12
N ARG A 180 -12.69 -13.62 -6.80
CA ARG A 180 -12.67 -13.40 -8.25
C ARG A 180 -11.69 -12.31 -8.70
N MET A 181 -11.09 -11.54 -7.78
CA MET A 181 -9.99 -10.63 -8.12
C MET A 181 -8.78 -11.38 -8.70
N CYS A 182 -8.53 -12.61 -8.25
CA CYS A 182 -7.46 -13.47 -8.75
C CYS A 182 -7.99 -14.70 -9.50
N HIS A 183 -9.13 -15.25 -9.05
CA HIS A 183 -9.76 -16.41 -9.69
C HIS A 183 -10.65 -15.98 -10.87
N ASN A 184 -10.00 -15.56 -11.95
CA ASN A 184 -10.62 -15.10 -13.18
C ASN A 184 -9.77 -15.47 -14.42
N SER A 185 -10.23 -15.09 -15.60
CA SER A 185 -9.61 -15.39 -16.90
C SER A 185 -8.26 -14.69 -17.16
N HIS A 186 -7.77 -13.82 -16.28
CA HIS A 186 -6.42 -13.26 -16.39
C HIS A 186 -5.35 -14.23 -15.89
N SER A 187 -5.73 -15.29 -15.15
CA SER A 187 -4.79 -16.33 -14.78
C SER A 187 -4.46 -17.19 -16.02
N PRO A 188 -3.17 -17.39 -16.36
CA PRO A 188 -2.79 -18.17 -17.55
C PRO A 188 -3.12 -19.66 -17.41
N PHE A 189 -3.44 -20.11 -16.20
CA PHE A 189 -3.81 -21.50 -15.91
C PHE A 189 -5.29 -21.79 -16.12
N VAL A 190 -6.09 -20.78 -16.48
CA VAL A 190 -7.54 -20.95 -16.68
C VAL A 190 -7.96 -20.26 -17.98
N GLY A 191 -8.80 -20.94 -18.77
CA GLY A 191 -9.28 -20.38 -20.04
C GLY A 191 -10.29 -19.24 -19.86
N MET A 192 -10.66 -18.59 -20.98
CA MET A 192 -11.63 -17.47 -21.00
C MET A 192 -13.00 -17.82 -20.37
N ASN A 193 -13.42 -19.08 -20.45
CA ASN A 193 -14.68 -19.56 -19.90
C ASN A 193 -14.60 -19.98 -18.41
N TYR A 194 -13.51 -19.64 -17.72
CA TYR A 194 -13.31 -20.03 -16.33
C TYR A 194 -14.40 -19.47 -15.41
N LYS A 195 -15.06 -20.38 -14.69
CA LYS A 195 -16.04 -20.06 -13.65
C LYS A 195 -15.49 -20.52 -12.32
N PHE A 196 -15.27 -19.57 -11.41
CA PHE A 196 -14.81 -19.87 -10.07
C PHE A 196 -15.96 -20.49 -9.26
N ASN A 197 -15.76 -21.72 -8.76
CA ASN A 197 -16.73 -22.36 -7.88
C ASN A 197 -16.49 -21.92 -6.42
N TYR A 198 -17.10 -20.81 -6.00
CA TYR A 198 -16.92 -20.26 -4.66
C TYR A 198 -17.22 -21.29 -3.56
N LYS A 199 -18.35 -21.98 -3.63
CA LYS A 199 -18.82 -22.92 -2.59
C LYS A 199 -17.87 -24.07 -2.33
N GLU A 200 -17.19 -24.57 -3.36
CA GLU A 200 -16.18 -25.63 -3.22
C GLU A 200 -14.82 -25.07 -2.82
N ARG A 201 -14.39 -23.98 -3.46
CA ARG A 201 -13.02 -23.46 -3.31
C ARG A 201 -12.75 -22.89 -1.92
N VAL A 202 -13.74 -22.30 -1.26
CA VAL A 202 -13.58 -21.82 0.13
C VAL A 202 -13.24 -22.94 1.11
N LYS A 203 -13.60 -24.19 0.81
CA LYS A 203 -13.34 -25.37 1.66
C LYS A 203 -11.94 -25.94 1.50
N LEU A 204 -11.18 -25.53 0.47
CA LEU A 204 -9.96 -26.23 0.01
C LEU A 204 -8.68 -25.38 0.09
N GLY A 205 -8.72 -24.20 0.71
CA GLY A 205 -7.54 -23.35 0.73
C GLY A 205 -7.63 -22.08 1.57
N THR A 206 -8.69 -21.90 2.35
CA THR A 206 -8.77 -20.80 3.32
C THR A 206 -8.18 -21.24 4.65
N HIS A 207 -7.97 -20.29 5.56
CA HIS A 207 -7.51 -20.61 6.91
C HIS A 207 -8.66 -21.18 7.75
N GLU A 208 -8.31 -21.98 8.76
CA GLU A 208 -9.27 -22.51 9.72
C GLU A 208 -9.90 -21.40 10.55
N HIS A 209 -11.18 -21.59 10.89
CA HIS A 209 -11.93 -20.66 11.73
C HIS A 209 -11.92 -21.15 13.19
N TYR A 210 -11.18 -20.44 14.04
CA TYR A 210 -11.15 -20.70 15.47
C TYR A 210 -12.10 -19.77 16.21
N ARG A 211 -12.70 -20.26 17.30
CA ARG A 211 -13.40 -19.40 18.26
C ARG A 211 -12.41 -18.42 18.88
N LEU A 212 -12.76 -17.13 18.84
CA LEU A 212 -11.94 -16.06 19.37
C LEU A 212 -12.24 -15.86 20.86
N LYS A 213 -11.24 -15.41 21.61
CA LYS A 213 -11.35 -15.16 23.06
C LYS A 213 -12.36 -14.06 23.38
N TYR A 214 -12.42 -13.06 22.51
CA TYR A 214 -13.40 -11.97 22.54
C TYR A 214 -14.35 -12.19 21.36
N GLU A 215 -15.65 -12.22 21.61
CA GLU A 215 -16.65 -12.37 20.56
C GLU A 215 -17.01 -10.99 20.00
N HIS A 216 -16.78 -10.79 18.71
CA HIS A 216 -16.93 -9.50 18.03
C HIS A 216 -18.39 -9.21 17.65
N GLY A 217 -19.37 -9.53 18.50
CA GLY A 217 -20.80 -9.45 18.18
C GLY A 217 -21.35 -10.66 17.40
N PRO A 218 -22.68 -10.68 17.11
CA PRO A 218 -23.33 -11.84 16.50
C PRO A 218 -22.78 -12.12 15.08
N ARG A 219 -22.63 -13.42 14.77
CA ARG A 219 -22.13 -13.91 13.48
C ARG A 219 -23.06 -13.54 12.33
#